data_AF-A0A1H6X8W1-F1
#
_entry.id   AF-A0A1H6X8W1-F1
#
_cell.length_a   1.000
_cell.length_b   1.000
_cell.length_c   1.000
_cell.angle_alpha   90.00
_cell.angle_beta   90.00
_cell.angle_gamma   90.00
#
_symmetry.space_group_name_H-M   'P 1'
#
loop_
_entity.id
_entity.type
_entity.pdbx_description
1 polymer ?
#
loop_
_entity_poly.entity_id
_entity_poly.type
_entity_poly.pdbx_seq_one_letter_code
_entity_poly.pdbx_strand_id
1 'polypeptide(L)'
;MSQFYTISLFLLLLVFIYFTYQIMNLLVTMLKQRKKEGAMEFCLSSTGKYAYIGMIVGYVVAWAIFIWTCIVGWQLDSLQWINNGLSVLTIYTLIFSMQLANIVLLGKKHMLIGRLLVDYRKMKKVDLNSKREMTFVYAQKTFRFSTRFIDIKKLRATIARKG
;
A
#
# COMPACT_ATOMS: atom_id res chain seq x y z
N MET A 1 23.59 -1.03 27.74
CA MET A 1 23.25 -0.86 26.30
C MET A 1 22.44 -2.02 25.73
N SER A 2 22.68 -3.28 26.10
CA SER A 2 21.91 -4.44 25.61
C SER A 2 20.40 -4.36 25.87
N GLN A 3 19.96 -3.96 27.07
CA GLN A 3 18.53 -3.82 27.40
C GLN A 3 17.79 -2.83 26.48
N PHE A 4 18.43 -1.71 26.12
CA PHE A 4 17.84 -0.74 25.20
C PHE A 4 17.58 -1.35 23.81
N TYR A 5 18.57 -2.09 23.28
CA TYR A 5 18.43 -2.78 21.99
C TYR A 5 17.39 -3.89 22.05
N THR A 6 17.29 -4.65 23.15
CA THR A 6 16.25 -5.67 23.32
C THR A 6 14.84 -5.07 23.31
N ILE A 7 14.62 -3.97 24.04
CA ILE A 7 13.32 -3.27 24.08
C ILE A 7 13.00 -2.68 22.70
N SER A 8 13.97 -2.03 22.05
CA SER A 8 13.82 -1.47 20.70
C SER A 8 13.43 -2.56 19.68
N LEU A 9 14.12 -3.70 19.72
CA LEU A 9 13.90 -4.80 18.78
C LEU A 9 12.50 -5.39 18.97
N PHE A 10 12.06 -5.57 20.22
CA PHE A 10 10.70 -6.02 20.52
C PHE A 10 9.64 -5.04 19.98
N LEU A 11 9.83 -3.73 20.20
CA LEU A 11 8.89 -2.70 19.76
C LEU A 11 8.84 -2.61 18.22
N LEU A 12 9.99 -2.65 17.55
CA LEU A 12 10.07 -2.69 16.09
C LEU A 12 9.42 -3.95 15.51
N LEU A 13 9.56 -5.10 16.17
CA LEU A 13 8.93 -6.34 15.76
C LEU A 13 7.40 -6.24 15.82
N LEU A 14 6.85 -5.64 16.88
CA LEU A 14 5.40 -5.37 16.98
C LEU A 14 4.91 -4.45 15.85
N VAL A 15 5.64 -3.37 15.58
CA VAL A 15 5.32 -2.42 14.51
C VAL A 15 5.38 -3.11 13.14
N PHE A 16 6.40 -3.93 12.91
CA PHE A 16 6.57 -4.71 11.68
C PHE A 16 5.41 -5.70 11.47
N ILE A 17 5.00 -6.43 12.50
CA ILE A 17 3.85 -7.34 12.44
C ILE A 17 2.57 -6.57 12.09
N TYR A 18 2.34 -5.41 12.71
CA TYR A 18 1.17 -4.58 12.44
C TYR A 18 1.10 -4.15 10.96
N PHE A 19 2.21 -3.65 10.40
CA PHE A 19 2.23 -3.24 8.99
C PHE A 19 2.16 -4.43 8.03
N THR A 20 2.73 -5.57 8.39
CA THR A 20 2.61 -6.81 7.61
C THR A 20 1.16 -7.28 7.58
N TYR A 21 0.46 -7.25 8.72
CA TYR A 21 -0.98 -7.49 8.80
C TYR A 21 -1.76 -6.49 7.93
N GLN A 22 -1.36 -5.22 7.94
CA GLN A 22 -1.99 -4.18 7.14
C GLN A 22 -1.93 -4.52 5.63
N ILE A 23 -0.75 -4.95 5.16
CA ILE A 23 -0.52 -5.38 3.77
C ILE A 23 -1.33 -6.63 3.44
N MET A 24 -1.29 -7.65 4.30
CA MET A 24 -2.03 -8.91 4.08
C MET A 24 -3.53 -8.69 4.01
N ASN A 25 -4.09 -7.87 4.90
CA ASN A 25 -5.51 -7.55 4.88
C ASN A 25 -5.90 -6.79 3.59
N LEU A 26 -5.06 -5.84 3.14
CA LEU A 26 -5.23 -5.20 1.83
C LEU A 26 -5.24 -6.23 0.69
N LEU A 27 -4.25 -7.12 0.62
CA LEU A 27 -4.18 -8.16 -0.41
C LEU A 27 -5.40 -9.08 -0.39
N VAL A 28 -5.83 -9.53 0.78
CA VAL A 28 -7.03 -10.38 0.93
C VAL A 28 -8.27 -9.63 0.45
N THR A 29 -8.44 -8.35 0.78
CA THR A 29 -9.57 -7.56 0.25
C THR A 29 -9.51 -7.45 -1.28
N MET A 30 -8.35 -7.16 -1.87
CA MET A 30 -8.18 -7.11 -3.32
C MET A 30 -8.52 -8.44 -3.99
N LEU A 31 -8.02 -9.57 -3.46
CA LEU A 31 -8.29 -10.90 -4.00
C LEU A 31 -9.77 -11.30 -3.85
N LYS A 32 -10.37 -11.06 -2.68
CA LYS A 32 -11.78 -11.37 -2.42
C LYS A 32 -12.69 -10.58 -3.35
N GLN A 33 -12.39 -9.30 -3.55
CA GLN A 33 -13.14 -8.48 -4.50
C GLN A 33 -12.88 -8.98 -5.93
N ARG A 34 -11.64 -9.28 -6.31
CA ARG A 34 -11.31 -9.72 -7.68
C ARG A 34 -12.08 -10.99 -8.06
N LYS A 35 -12.26 -11.91 -7.11
CA LYS A 35 -13.11 -13.10 -7.28
C LYS A 35 -14.59 -12.77 -7.45
N LYS A 36 -15.10 -11.71 -6.80
CA LYS A 36 -16.52 -11.31 -6.87
C LYS A 36 -16.89 -10.63 -8.19
N GLU A 37 -16.04 -9.77 -8.73
CA GLU A 37 -16.38 -8.99 -9.94
C GLU A 37 -15.74 -9.49 -11.23
N GLY A 38 -14.85 -10.50 -11.19
CA GLY A 38 -14.28 -11.20 -12.36
C GLY A 38 -13.34 -10.36 -13.25
N ALA A 39 -13.57 -9.05 -13.33
CA ALA A 39 -12.84 -8.09 -14.16
C ALA A 39 -12.64 -6.77 -13.40
N MET A 40 -11.88 -6.82 -12.31
CA MET A 40 -11.33 -5.61 -11.70
C MET A 40 -9.96 -5.30 -12.29
N GLU A 41 -9.86 -4.16 -12.95
CA GLU A 41 -8.63 -3.68 -13.58
C GLU A 41 -7.93 -2.70 -12.64
N PHE A 42 -6.60 -2.81 -12.57
CA PHE A 42 -5.79 -1.82 -11.88
C PHE A 42 -5.81 -0.51 -12.66
N CYS A 43 -6.26 0.58 -12.04
CA CYS A 43 -6.26 1.92 -12.62
C CYS A 43 -4.87 2.56 -12.51
N LEU A 44 -3.82 1.81 -12.84
CA LEU A 44 -2.44 2.28 -12.77
C LEU A 44 -2.03 2.84 -14.12
N SER A 45 -1.51 4.08 -14.11
CA SER A 45 -0.80 4.66 -15.26
C SER A 45 0.43 3.80 -15.60
N SER A 46 0.90 3.84 -16.85
CA SER A 46 2.14 3.15 -17.26
C SER A 46 3.31 3.49 -16.33
N THR A 47 3.45 4.76 -15.93
CA THR A 47 4.45 5.20 -14.93
C THR A 47 4.20 4.60 -13.53
N GLY A 48 2.92 4.46 -13.15
CA GLY A 48 2.54 3.84 -11.87
C GLY A 48 2.90 2.35 -11.83
N LYS A 49 2.71 1.61 -12.92
CA LYS A 49 3.08 0.19 -12.99
C LYS A 49 4.57 -0.03 -12.73
N TYR A 50 5.45 0.73 -13.38
CA TYR A 50 6.89 0.65 -13.15
C TYR A 50 7.28 1.04 -11.72
N ALA A 51 6.62 2.06 -11.14
CA ALA A 51 6.86 2.44 -9.75
C ALA A 51 6.48 1.34 -8.76
N TYR A 52 5.32 0.68 -8.94
CA TYR A 52 4.92 -0.45 -8.08
C TYR A 52 5.81 -1.68 -8.25
N ILE A 53 6.25 -1.99 -9.48
CA ILE A 53 7.23 -3.04 -9.71
C ILE A 53 8.54 -2.72 -8.99
N GLY A 54 9.04 -1.49 -9.11
CA GLY A 54 10.24 -1.04 -8.40
C GLY A 54 10.12 -1.14 -6.87
N MET A 55 8.94 -0.81 -6.32
CA MET A 55 8.66 -0.95 -4.89
C MET A 55 8.63 -2.41 -4.44
N ILE A 56 8.10 -3.33 -5.26
CA ILE A 56 8.13 -4.77 -4.96
C ILE A 56 9.57 -5.29 -4.96
N VAL A 57 10.37 -4.91 -5.98
CA VAL A 57 11.79 -5.29 -6.05
C VAL A 57 12.56 -4.75 -4.84
N GLY A 58 12.35 -3.49 -4.48
CA GLY A 58 12.99 -2.91 -3.30
C GLY A 58 12.54 -3.57 -1.99
N TYR A 59 11.30 -4.07 -1.90
CA TYR A 59 10.84 -4.86 -0.75
C TYR A 59 11.62 -6.18 -0.62
N VAL A 60 11.87 -6.87 -1.74
CA VAL A 60 12.69 -8.09 -1.77
C VAL A 60 14.13 -7.79 -1.36
N VAL A 61 14.69 -6.68 -1.84
CA VAL A 61 16.05 -6.24 -1.45
C VAL A 61 16.11 -5.92 0.05
N ALA A 62 15.09 -5.28 0.62
CA ALA A 62 15.04 -4.99 2.06
C ALA A 62 15.04 -6.29 2.90
N TRP A 63 14.34 -7.33 2.44
CA TRP A 63 14.40 -8.65 3.06
C TRP A 63 15.79 -9.29 2.97
N ALA A 64 16.47 -9.17 1.82
CA ALA A 64 17.83 -9.68 1.67
C ALA A 64 18.82 -8.97 2.61
N ILE A 65 18.69 -7.64 2.75
CA ILE A 65 19.49 -6.84 3.70
C ILE A 65 19.21 -7.28 5.13
N PHE A 66 17.95 -7.51 5.50
CA PHE A 66 17.60 -8.00 6.84
C PHE A 66 18.26 -9.35 7.14
N ILE A 67 18.17 -10.32 6.22
CA ILE A 67 18.81 -11.64 6.37
C ILE A 67 20.33 -11.48 6.54
N TRP A 68 20.97 -10.64 5.72
CA TRP A 68 22.39 -10.35 5.82
C TRP A 68 22.76 -9.78 7.21
N THR A 69 22.01 -8.78 7.69
CA THR A 69 22.27 -8.18 9.01
C THR A 69 22.04 -9.15 10.17
N CYS A 70 21.15 -10.13 10.02
CA CYS A 70 20.98 -11.20 11.00
C CYS A 70 22.18 -12.14 11.05
N ILE A 71 22.74 -12.52 9.89
CA ILE A 71 23.93 -13.36 9.81
C ILE A 71 25.14 -12.66 10.45
N VAL A 72 25.37 -11.40 10.07
CA VAL A 72 26.47 -10.58 10.62
C VAL A 72 26.27 -10.33 12.11
N GLY A 73 25.04 -10.04 12.54
CA GLY A 73 24.71 -9.83 13.94
C GLY A 73 24.95 -11.06 14.82
N TRP A 74 24.71 -12.27 14.28
CA TRP A 74 25.05 -13.52 14.96
C TRP A 74 26.57 -13.70 15.04
N GLN A 75 27.30 -13.55 13.93
CA GLN A 75 28.75 -13.73 13.92
C GLN A 75 29.51 -12.79 14.86
N LEU A 76 28.96 -11.59 15.11
CA LEU A 76 29.55 -10.56 15.96
C LEU A 76 28.93 -10.50 17.36
N ASP A 77 28.01 -11.41 17.72
CA ASP A 77 27.21 -11.40 18.95
C ASP A 77 26.64 -10.00 19.29
N SER A 78 26.24 -9.27 18.26
CA SER A 78 25.88 -7.86 18.37
C SER A 78 24.41 -7.63 18.00
N LEU A 79 23.61 -7.43 19.03
CA LEU A 79 22.18 -7.05 18.92
C LEU A 79 21.94 -5.76 18.15
N GLN A 80 22.94 -4.87 18.06
CA GLN A 80 22.83 -3.61 17.34
C GLN A 80 22.66 -3.82 15.82
N TRP A 81 23.38 -4.79 15.23
CA TRP A 81 23.27 -5.10 13.80
C TRP A 81 21.89 -5.66 13.45
N ILE A 82 21.36 -6.53 14.29
CA ILE A 82 20.01 -7.09 14.13
C ILE A 82 18.96 -5.98 14.25
N ASN A 83 19.09 -5.10 15.24
CA ASN A 83 18.16 -3.98 15.45
C ASN A 83 18.15 -3.00 14.27
N ASN A 84 19.33 -2.69 13.71
CA ASN A 84 19.44 -1.83 12.53
C ASN A 84 18.79 -2.47 11.31
N GLY A 85 19.03 -3.76 11.07
CA GLY A 85 18.39 -4.53 10.02
C GLY A 85 16.87 -4.51 10.11
N LEU A 86 16.34 -4.80 11.31
CA LEU A 86 14.90 -4.80 11.56
C LEU A 86 14.30 -3.41 11.38
N SER A 87 15.01 -2.36 11.78
CA SER A 87 14.59 -0.97 11.60
C SER A 87 14.42 -0.63 10.12
N VAL A 88 15.43 -0.95 9.29
CA VAL A 88 15.37 -0.73 7.84
C VAL A 88 14.20 -1.47 7.21
N LEU A 89 14.02 -2.75 7.56
CA LEU A 89 12.90 -3.55 7.07
C LEU A 89 11.54 -2.96 7.49
N THR A 90 11.42 -2.51 8.74
CA THR A 90 10.18 -1.96 9.29
C THR A 90 9.79 -0.65 8.62
N ILE A 91 10.75 0.26 8.44
CA ILE A 91 10.54 1.53 7.73
C ILE A 91 10.14 1.27 6.28
N TYR A 92 10.82 0.34 5.61
CA TYR A 92 10.48 0.01 4.23
C TYR A 92 9.08 -0.62 4.11
N THR A 93 8.72 -1.50 5.03
CA THR A 93 7.38 -2.12 5.11
C THR A 93 6.29 -1.08 5.37
N LEU A 94 6.57 -0.08 6.21
CA LEU A 94 5.68 1.05 6.45
C LEU A 94 5.42 1.84 5.17
N ILE A 95 6.48 2.27 4.47
CA ILE A 95 6.37 3.02 3.22
C ILE A 95 5.60 2.21 2.18
N PHE A 96 5.94 0.92 2.05
CA PHE A 96 5.28 0.01 1.13
C PHE A 96 3.78 -0.14 1.44
N SER A 97 3.41 -0.28 2.71
CA SER A 97 2.00 -0.38 3.14
C SER A 97 1.19 0.87 2.79
N MET A 98 1.78 2.07 2.95
CA MET A 98 1.13 3.34 2.61
C MET A 98 0.92 3.47 1.10
N GLN A 99 1.92 3.06 0.29
CA GLN A 99 1.80 3.10 -1.16
C GLN A 99 0.82 2.07 -1.70
N LEU A 100 0.74 0.88 -1.10
CA LEU A 100 -0.27 -0.13 -1.44
C LEU A 100 -1.69 0.33 -1.10
N ALA A 101 -1.87 1.06 0.01
CA ALA A 101 -3.17 1.63 0.37
C ALA A 101 -3.69 2.67 -0.65
N ASN A 102 -2.78 3.28 -1.43
CA ASN A 102 -3.13 4.22 -2.50
C ASN A 102 -3.48 3.54 -3.84
N ILE A 103 -3.41 2.21 -3.94
CA ILE A 103 -3.81 1.49 -5.15
C ILE A 103 -5.33 1.57 -5.33
N VAL A 104 -5.75 1.89 -6.55
CA VAL A 104 -7.15 1.90 -6.97
C VAL A 104 -7.41 0.79 -7.97
N LEU A 105 -8.33 -0.11 -7.65
CA LEU A 105 -8.90 -1.08 -8.57
C LEU A 105 -10.28 -0.60 -9.03
N LEU A 106 -10.48 -0.61 -10.35
CA LEU A 106 -11.75 -0.29 -10.97
C LEU A 106 -12.47 -1.57 -11.36
N GLY A 107 -13.67 -1.75 -10.84
CA GLY A 107 -14.57 -2.83 -11.22
C GLY A 107 -15.77 -2.33 -12.01
N LYS A 108 -16.67 -3.26 -12.34
CA LYS A 108 -17.87 -2.95 -13.14
C LYS A 108 -18.88 -2.15 -12.32
N LYS A 109 -19.17 -2.49 -11.07
CA LYS A 109 -20.16 -1.74 -10.26
C LYS A 109 -19.51 -1.03 -9.08
N HIS A 110 -18.31 -1.45 -8.70
CA HIS A 110 -17.60 -0.91 -7.56
C HIS A 110 -16.19 -0.46 -7.95
N MET A 111 -15.67 0.52 -7.21
CA MET A 111 -14.27 0.93 -7.20
C MET A 111 -13.69 0.59 -5.83
N LEU A 112 -12.57 -0.10 -5.78
CA LEU A 112 -11.83 -0.37 -4.55
C LEU A 112 -10.65 0.59 -4.47
N ILE A 113 -10.61 1.43 -3.44
CA ILE A 113 -9.48 2.31 -3.15
C ILE A 113 -8.83 1.84 -1.86
N GLY A 114 -7.66 1.21 -1.97
CA GLY A 114 -7.04 0.51 -0.85
C GLY A 114 -7.98 -0.55 -0.27
N ARG A 115 -8.65 -0.21 0.85
CA ARG A 115 -9.68 -1.05 1.51
C ARG A 115 -11.11 -0.59 1.29
N LEU A 116 -11.31 0.64 0.82
CA LEU A 116 -12.63 1.24 0.72
C LEU A 116 -13.30 0.78 -0.58
N LEU A 117 -14.36 -0.01 -0.47
CA LEU A 117 -15.20 -0.36 -1.60
C LEU A 117 -16.29 0.70 -1.77
N VAL A 118 -16.25 1.37 -2.90
CA VAL A 118 -17.13 2.47 -3.26
C VAL A 118 -18.02 2.05 -4.41
N ASP A 119 -19.33 2.15 -4.22
CA ASP A 119 -20.31 1.97 -5.29
C ASP A 119 -20.45 3.26 -6.10
N TYR A 120 -20.27 3.19 -7.42
CA TYR A 120 -20.32 4.36 -8.31
C TYR A 120 -21.65 5.11 -8.19
N ARG A 121 -22.77 4.39 -7.99
CA ARG A 121 -24.11 4.97 -7.90
C ARG A 121 -24.29 5.88 -6.68
N LYS A 122 -23.49 5.69 -5.65
CA LYS A 122 -23.55 6.45 -4.39
C LYS A 122 -22.50 7.56 -4.33
N MET A 123 -21.68 7.71 -5.37
CA MET A 123 -20.72 8.80 -5.48
C MET A 123 -21.45 10.09 -5.86
N LYS A 124 -21.28 11.14 -5.06
CA LYS A 124 -21.76 12.50 -5.37
C LYS A 124 -20.57 13.46 -5.43
N LYS A 125 -20.63 14.44 -6.33
CA LYS A 125 -19.63 15.52 -6.52
C LYS A 125 -18.19 14.99 -6.63
N VAL A 126 -17.82 14.59 -7.84
CA VAL A 126 -16.47 14.12 -8.16
C VAL A 126 -15.65 15.29 -8.70
N ASP A 127 -14.72 15.79 -7.88
CA ASP A 127 -13.77 16.81 -8.31
C ASP A 127 -12.41 16.17 -8.55
N LEU A 128 -11.98 16.17 -9.81
CA LEU A 128 -10.59 15.91 -10.16
C LEU A 128 -9.85 17.24 -10.22
N ASN A 129 -9.13 17.55 -9.14
CA ASN A 129 -8.31 18.74 -9.09
C ASN A 129 -7.11 18.60 -10.04
N SER A 130 -6.70 19.70 -10.67
CA SER A 130 -5.50 19.81 -11.53
C SER A 130 -4.22 19.37 -10.80
N LYS A 131 -4.24 19.42 -9.45
CA LYS A 131 -3.13 19.03 -8.56
C LYS A 131 -2.99 17.51 -8.28
N ARG A 132 -3.52 16.64 -9.15
CA ARG A 132 -3.44 15.16 -9.01
C ARG A 132 -4.09 14.63 -7.72
N GLU A 133 -5.25 15.18 -7.37
CA GLU A 133 -6.09 14.69 -6.27
C GLU A 133 -7.52 14.51 -6.78
N MET A 134 -8.12 13.37 -6.46
CA MET A 134 -9.54 13.12 -6.68
C MET A 134 -10.25 13.21 -5.35
N THR A 135 -11.25 14.10 -5.28
CA THR A 135 -12.15 14.21 -4.14
C THR A 135 -13.53 13.72 -4.56
N PHE A 136 -14.15 12.86 -3.77
CA PHE A 136 -15.56 12.49 -3.96
C PHE A 136 -16.27 12.39 -2.62
N VAL A 137 -17.57 12.71 -2.62
CA VAL A 137 -18.43 12.53 -1.46
C VAL A 137 -19.07 11.15 -1.55
N TYR A 138 -18.88 10.34 -0.50
CA TYR A 138 -19.54 9.05 -0.35
C TYR A 138 -20.09 8.92 1.08
N ALA A 139 -21.37 8.58 1.21
CA ALA A 139 -22.06 8.43 2.49
C ALA A 139 -21.85 9.65 3.44
N GLN A 140 -21.99 10.88 2.92
CA GLN A 140 -21.82 12.16 3.64
C GLN A 140 -20.38 12.46 4.13
N LYS A 141 -19.38 11.64 3.79
CA LYS A 141 -17.96 11.93 4.04
C LYS A 141 -17.24 12.30 2.74
N THR A 142 -16.38 13.30 2.80
CA THR A 142 -15.47 13.69 1.71
C THR A 142 -14.23 12.81 1.76
N PHE A 143 -14.00 12.03 0.72
CA PHE A 143 -12.78 11.26 0.57
C PHE A 143 -11.84 11.95 -0.42
N ARG A 144 -10.57 12.09 -0.04
CA ARG A 144 -9.50 12.62 -0.90
C ARG A 144 -8.48 11.53 -1.18
N PHE A 145 -8.16 11.31 -2.45
CA PHE A 145 -7.15 10.36 -2.86
C PHE A 145 -6.16 10.98 -3.84
N SER A 146 -4.89 10.65 -3.67
CA SER A 146 -3.86 11.08 -4.61
C SER A 146 -3.98 10.28 -5.90
N THR A 147 -4.05 10.96 -7.05
CA THR A 147 -4.05 10.35 -8.38
C THR A 147 -2.65 10.26 -8.99
N ARG A 148 -1.59 10.41 -8.18
CA ARG A 148 -0.19 10.47 -8.64
C ARG A 148 0.24 9.29 -9.53
N PHE A 149 -0.25 8.08 -9.25
CA PHE A 149 0.05 6.86 -10.03
C PHE A 149 -1.16 6.30 -10.77
N ILE A 150 -2.27 7.04 -10.77
CA ILE A 150 -3.55 6.61 -11.32
C ILE A 150 -3.69 7.10 -12.76
N ASP A 151 -4.20 6.26 -13.65
CA ASP A 151 -4.54 6.68 -15.01
C ASP A 151 -5.83 7.52 -14.97
N ILE A 152 -5.65 8.85 -14.93
CA ILE A 152 -6.75 9.82 -14.86
C ILE A 152 -7.71 9.68 -16.05
N LYS A 153 -7.21 9.31 -17.24
CA LYS A 153 -8.06 9.15 -18.43
C LYS A 153 -8.98 7.94 -18.29
N LYS A 154 -8.45 6.80 -17.83
CA LYS A 154 -9.26 5.60 -17.55
C LYS A 154 -10.24 5.81 -16.40
N LEU A 155 -9.81 6.49 -15.34
CA LEU A 155 -10.66 6.80 -14.19
C LEU A 155 -11.87 7.66 -14.60
N ARG A 156 -11.63 8.75 -15.34
CA ARG A 156 -12.70 9.61 -15.86
C ARG A 156 -13.63 8.87 -16.81
N ALA A 157 -13.08 8.06 -17.73
CA ALA A 157 -13.89 7.29 -18.68
C ALA A 157 -14.81 6.27 -17.98
N THR A 158 -14.33 5.60 -16.92
CA THR A 158 -15.15 4.64 -16.17
C THR A 158 -16.23 5.31 -15.34
N ILE A 159 -15.94 6.46 -14.72
CA ILE A 159 -16.92 7.24 -13.94
C ILE A 159 -17.98 7.84 -14.88
N ALA A 160 -17.58 8.45 -16.00
CA ALA A 160 -18.49 9.05 -16.97
C ALA A 160 -19.36 8.03 -17.71
N ARG A 161 -18.94 6.75 -17.80
CA ARG A 161 -19.75 5.68 -18.41
C ARG A 161 -20.88 5.19 -17.50
N LYS A 162 -20.87 5.50 -16.20
CA LYS A 162 -21.74 4.85 -15.21
C LYS A 162 -22.42 5.78 -14.20
N GLY A 163 -21.99 7.04 -14.11
CA GLY A 163 -22.81 8.13 -13.57
C GLY A 163 -23.84 8.55 -14.60
#